data_AF-A0A2N7XT74-F1
#
_entry.id   AF-A0A2N7XT74-F1
#
_cell.length_a   1.000
_cell.length_b   1.000
_cell.length_c   1.000
_cell.angle_alpha   90.00
_cell.angle_beta   90.00
_cell.angle_gamma   90.00
#
_symmetry.space_group_name_H-M   'P 1'
#
loop_
_entity.id
_entity.type
_entity.pdbx_description
1 polymer ?
#
loop_
_entity_poly.entity_id
_entity_poly.type
_entity_poly.pdbx_seq_one_letter_code
_entity_poly.pdbx_strand_id
1 'polypeptide(L)'
;LHLLRHGAPEGAGRLIGHTDATPLASGIAACVAQARELDVAALIASDLSRARCAGAAISTVKGIPLAIDPRWRELDFGQWDGLPPNAVD
;
A
#
# COMPACT_ATOMS: atom_id res chain seq x y z
N LEU A 1 13.20 11.18 5.34
CA LEU A 1 12.54 9.93 4.92
C LEU A 1 11.09 10.00 5.38
N HIS A 2 10.14 9.79 4.46
CA HIS A 2 8.72 9.73 4.79
C HIS A 2 8.24 8.29 4.57
N LEU A 3 7.47 7.76 5.52
CA LEU A 3 6.83 6.45 5.42
C LEU A 3 5.32 6.65 5.37
N LEU A 4 4.69 6.12 4.33
CA LEU A 4 3.25 6.23 4.12
C LEU A 4 2.65 4.83 4.06
N ARG A 5 1.73 4.55 4.97
CA ARG A 5 0.94 3.30 4.92
C ARG A 5 -0.13 3.45 3.85
N HIS A 6 -0.33 2.39 3.06
CA HIS A 6 -1.44 2.35 2.12
C HIS A 6 -2.79 2.49 2.84
N GLY A 7 -3.81 2.98 2.12
CA GLY A 7 -5.18 2.98 2.63
C GLY A 7 -5.76 1.57 2.78
N ALA A 8 -6.91 1.45 3.45
CA ALA A 8 -7.58 0.16 3.61
C ALA A 8 -7.88 -0.49 2.24
N PRO A 9 -7.52 -1.77 2.03
CA PRO A 9 -7.99 -2.55 0.88
C PRO A 9 -9.34 -3.22 1.17
N GLU A 10 -9.91 -3.87 0.16
CA GLU A 10 -10.97 -4.86 0.33
C GLU A 10 -10.51 -5.97 1.30
N GLY A 11 -11.44 -6.46 2.13
CA GLY A 11 -11.12 -7.46 3.15
C GLY A 11 -10.45 -6.92 4.41
N ALA A 12 -10.37 -5.60 4.59
CA ALA A 12 -9.87 -4.97 5.81
C ALA A 12 -10.49 -5.59 7.08
N GLY A 13 -9.66 -5.80 8.11
CA GLY A 13 -10.04 -6.54 9.32
C GLY A 13 -9.60 -8.01 9.31
N ARG A 14 -9.06 -8.50 8.20
CA ARG A 14 -8.36 -9.78 8.07
C ARG A 14 -6.84 -9.56 8.04
N LEU A 15 -6.08 -10.63 8.24
CA LEU A 15 -4.66 -10.67 7.92
C LEU A 15 -4.51 -10.67 6.39
N ILE A 16 -3.73 -9.72 5.88
CA ILE A 16 -3.50 -9.54 4.44
C ILE A 16 -2.01 -9.30 4.24
N GLY A 17 -1.28 -10.37 4.02
CA GLY A 17 0.15 -10.40 3.76
C GLY A 17 0.41 -10.25 2.27
N HIS A 18 0.85 -11.33 1.63
CA HIS A 18 1.18 -11.32 0.20
C HIS A 18 -0.04 -11.43 -0.72
N THR A 19 -1.23 -11.73 -0.21
CA THR A 19 -2.48 -11.63 -0.98
C THR A 19 -2.62 -10.22 -1.59
N ASP A 20 -2.82 -10.16 -2.90
CA ASP A 20 -2.93 -8.89 -3.63
C ASP A 20 -4.35 -8.29 -3.52
N ALA A 21 -4.68 -7.83 -2.31
CA ALA A 21 -5.98 -7.24 -2.03
C ALA A 21 -6.18 -5.90 -2.77
N THR A 22 -7.37 -5.76 -3.38
CA THR A 22 -7.78 -4.57 -4.13
C THR A 22 -7.78 -3.33 -3.23
N PRO A 23 -7.10 -2.21 -3.59
CA PRO A 23 -7.23 -0.96 -2.85
C PRO A 23 -8.62 -0.34 -2.99
N LEU A 24 -9.08 0.31 -1.93
CA LEU A 24 -10.24 1.19 -2.02
C LEU A 24 -9.84 2.56 -2.58
N ALA A 25 -10.68 3.12 -3.46
CA ALA A 25 -10.44 4.43 -4.08
C ALA A 25 -10.26 5.56 -3.05
N SER A 26 -11.01 5.51 -1.95
CA SER A 26 -10.88 6.45 -0.82
C SER A 26 -9.49 6.37 -0.16
N GLY A 27 -8.94 5.17 -0.04
CA GLY A 27 -7.59 4.94 0.50
C GLY A 27 -6.49 5.52 -0.38
N ILE A 28 -6.62 5.39 -1.71
CA ILE A 28 -5.71 6.01 -2.67
C ILE A 28 -5.78 7.54 -2.57
N ALA A 29 -6.99 8.11 -2.56
CA ALA A 29 -7.19 9.56 -2.45
C ALA A 29 -6.60 10.13 -1.14
N ALA A 30 -6.75 9.41 -0.02
CA ALA A 30 -6.16 9.80 1.26
C ALA A 30 -4.61 9.78 1.23
N CYS A 31 -4.00 8.83 0.53
CA CYS A 31 -2.53 8.79 0.34
C CYS A 31 -2.04 9.98 -0.48
N VAL A 32 -2.74 10.32 -1.57
CA VAL A 32 -2.42 11.49 -2.40
C VAL A 32 -2.51 12.79 -1.60
N ALA A 33 -3.56 12.95 -0.79
CA ALA A 33 -3.72 14.12 0.07
C ALA A 33 -2.57 14.27 1.08
N GLN A 34 -2.15 13.18 1.72
CA GLN A 34 -1.04 13.17 2.68
C GLN A 34 0.31 13.50 2.02
N ALA A 35 0.53 13.07 0.77
CA ALA A 35 1.77 13.28 0.05
C ALA A 35 1.88 14.63 -0.68
N ARG A 36 0.79 15.42 -0.69
CA ARG A 36 0.67 16.64 -1.51
C ARG A 36 1.83 17.62 -1.26
N GLU A 37 2.04 17.99 0.00
CA GLU A 37 3.02 19.01 0.41
C GLU A 37 4.42 18.42 0.70
N LEU A 38 4.61 17.11 0.54
CA LEU A 38 5.91 16.49 0.79
C LEU A 38 6.89 16.82 -0.34
N ASP A 39 8.07 17.30 0.00
CA ASP A 39 9.18 17.43 -0.94
C ASP A 39 10.02 16.13 -0.90
N VAL A 40 9.91 15.34 -1.96
CA VAL A 40 10.61 14.05 -2.10
C VAL A 40 11.22 13.96 -3.48
N ALA A 41 12.43 13.40 -3.57
CA ALA A 41 13.11 13.18 -4.85
C ALA A 41 12.88 11.77 -5.43
N ALA A 42 12.36 10.84 -4.62
CA ALA A 42 12.14 9.45 -5.00
C ALA A 42 10.86 8.91 -4.39
N LEU A 43 10.20 8.01 -5.12
CA LEU A 43 9.01 7.31 -4.68
C LEU A 43 9.20 5.80 -4.88
N ILE A 44 9.00 5.03 -3.82
CA ILE A 44 9.16 3.58 -3.81
C ILE A 44 7.90 2.97 -3.20
N ALA A 45 7.40 1.88 -3.79
CA ALA A 45 6.34 1.07 -3.23
C ALA A 45 6.60 -0.43 -3.48
N SER A 46 5.97 -1.29 -2.70
CA SER A 46 5.90 -2.72 -3.02
C SER A 46 5.15 -2.97 -4.33
N ASP A 47 5.25 -4.19 -4.85
CA ASP A 47 4.46 -4.66 -5.98
C ASP A 47 2.98 -4.93 -5.66
N LEU A 48 2.56 -5.00 -4.38
CA LEU A 48 1.16 -5.20 -4.01
C LEU A 48 0.29 -3.99 -4.37
N SER A 49 -0.84 -4.24 -5.03
CA SER A 49 -1.79 -3.27 -5.60
C SER A 49 -2.18 -2.20 -4.59
N ARG A 50 -2.43 -2.57 -3.34
CA ARG A 50 -2.80 -1.61 -2.29
C ARG A 50 -1.76 -0.50 -2.04
N ALA A 51 -0.47 -0.81 -2.16
CA ALA A 51 0.60 0.19 -2.09
C ALA A 51 0.94 0.78 -3.46
N ARG A 52 1.04 -0.08 -4.49
CA ARG A 52 1.40 0.31 -5.87
C ARG A 52 0.43 1.33 -6.46
N CYS A 53 -0.88 1.15 -6.30
CA CYS A 53 -1.88 2.07 -6.85
C CYS A 53 -1.85 3.44 -6.15
N ALA A 54 -1.61 3.47 -4.84
CA ALA A 54 -1.41 4.73 -4.11
C ALA A 54 -0.13 5.44 -4.59
N GLY A 55 0.97 4.69 -4.73
CA GLY A 55 2.22 5.21 -5.29
C GLY A 55 2.05 5.75 -6.71
N ALA A 56 1.31 5.04 -7.57
CA ALA A 56 1.07 5.47 -8.95
C ALA A 56 0.27 6.79 -9.00
N ALA A 57 -0.74 6.93 -8.16
CA ALA A 57 -1.51 8.17 -8.06
C ALA A 57 -0.65 9.35 -7.56
N ILE A 58 0.21 9.12 -6.56
CA ILE A 58 1.16 10.14 -6.07
C ILE A 58 2.17 10.50 -7.17
N SER A 59 2.68 9.50 -7.89
CA SER A 59 3.62 9.67 -9.01
C SER A 59 3.03 10.61 -10.07
N THR A 60 1.77 10.40 -10.46
CA THR A 60 1.07 11.27 -11.41
C THR A 60 0.97 12.71 -10.92
N VAL A 61 0.64 12.92 -9.64
CA VAL A 61 0.47 14.27 -9.07
C VAL A 61 1.80 15.01 -8.90
N LYS A 62 2.87 14.30 -8.52
CA LYS A 62 4.18 14.90 -8.24
C LYS A 62 5.13 14.94 -9.44
N GLY A 63 4.83 14.20 -10.51
CA GLY A 63 5.72 14.09 -11.68
C GLY A 63 7.01 13.31 -11.40
N ILE A 64 7.02 12.44 -10.39
CA ILE A 64 8.19 11.64 -9.97
C ILE A 64 7.91 10.18 -10.33
N PRO A 65 8.82 9.48 -11.03
CA PRO A 65 8.65 8.06 -11.33
C PRO A 65 8.51 7.20 -10.06
N LEU A 66 7.55 6.28 -10.06
CA LEU A 66 7.42 5.26 -9.03
C LEU A 66 8.36 4.09 -9.31
N ALA A 67 9.27 3.79 -8.39
CA ALA A 67 10.01 2.55 -8.38
C ALA A 67 9.23 1.46 -7.62
N ILE A 68 9.14 0.27 -8.21
CA ILE A 68 8.53 -0.90 -7.58
C ILE A 68 9.64 -1.79 -7.02
N ASP A 69 9.54 -2.12 -5.74
CA ASP A 69 10.51 -2.97 -5.05
C ASP A 69 9.77 -4.00 -4.17
N PRO A 70 9.72 -5.28 -4.60
CA PRO A 70 9.06 -6.36 -3.86
C PRO A 70 9.59 -6.60 -2.44
N ARG A 71 10.76 -6.07 -2.08
CA ARG A 71 11.28 -6.17 -0.71
C ARG A 71 10.49 -5.34 0.30
N TRP A 72 9.62 -4.45 -0.17
CA TRP A 72 8.72 -3.62 0.65
C TRP A 72 7.33 -4.24 0.88
N ARG A 73 7.10 -5.49 0.46
CA ARG A 73 5.83 -6.18 0.74
C ARG A 73 5.57 -6.26 2.24
N GLU A 74 4.29 -6.35 2.58
CA GLU A 74 3.84 -6.74 3.92
C GLU A 74 4.41 -8.11 4.30
N LEU A 75 4.41 -8.41 5.60
CA LEU A 75 4.73 -9.75 6.10
C LEU A 75 3.94 -10.82 5.33
N ASP A 76 4.62 -11.93 5.00
CA ASP A 76 3.96 -13.10 4.45
C ASP A 76 3.29 -13.88 5.59
N PHE A 77 1.97 -13.77 5.70
CA PHE A 77 1.21 -14.53 6.70
C PHE A 77 0.90 -15.97 6.26
N GLY A 78 1.29 -16.38 5.05
CA GLY A 78 1.09 -17.73 4.54
C GLY A 78 -0.36 -18.19 4.64
N GLN A 79 -0.59 -19.29 5.34
CA GLN A 79 -1.93 -19.87 5.53
C GLN A 79 -2.90 -18.99 6.34
N TRP A 80 -2.41 -17.96 7.02
CA TRP A 80 -3.26 -17.04 7.78
C TRP A 80 -3.82 -15.90 6.93
N ASP A 81 -3.38 -15.73 5.69
CA ASP A 81 -3.96 -14.74 4.77
C ASP A 81 -5.46 -14.96 4.62
N GLY A 82 -6.22 -13.87 4.79
CA GLY A 82 -7.68 -13.89 4.75
C GLY A 82 -8.34 -14.31 6.06
N LEU A 83 -7.62 -14.76 7.09
CA LEU A 83 -8.21 -15.04 8.40
C LEU A 83 -8.38 -13.77 9.22
N PRO A 84 -9.41 -13.69 10.09
CA PRO A 84 -9.45 -12.64 11.10
C PRO A 84 -8.30 -12.88 12.11
N PRO A 85 -7.71 -11.82 12.70
CA PRO A 85 -6.58 -11.96 13.62
C PRO A 85 -6.84 -12.86 14.83
N ASN A 86 -8.09 -13.00 15.27
CA ASN A 86 -8.49 -13.84 16.39
C ASN A 86 -8.72 -15.32 16.04
N ALA A 87 -8.52 -15.72 14.77
CA ALA A 87 -8.62 -17.11 14.32
C ALA A 87 -7.24 -17.73 14.03
N VAL A 88 -6.17 -17.08 14.48
CA VAL A 88 -4.80 -17.58 14.41
C VAL A 88 -4.39 -18.09 15.78
N ASP A 89 -3.76 -19.28 15.80
CA ASP A 89 -3.20 -19.94 16.98
C ASP A 89 -1.79 -19.41 17.31
#